data_AF-A0ABD5MDF2-F1
#
_entry.id   AF-A0ABD5MDF2-F1
#
_cell.length_a   1.000
_cell.length_b   1.000
_cell.length_c   1.000
_cell.angle_alpha   90.00
_cell.angle_beta   90.00
_cell.angle_gamma   90.00
#
_symmetry.space_group_name_H-M   'P 1'
#
loop_
_entity.id
_entity.type
_entity.pdbx_description
1 polymer ?
#
loop_
_entity_poly.entity_id
_entity_poly.type
_entity_poly.pdbx_seq_one_letter_code
_entity_poly.pdbx_strand_id
1 'polypeptide(L)'
;MSALQRRFAISGPWKRPLAISTAVTVLYASCVFGYSLLPGSNVSISGTLWGALALSTALGLVTIGVPVFLWLRYEIRSPGVLLAAILTFWHVLVYVPPIGSGQGDSPGFLFVFVWAPMYLGAYVLLAVVEYWLRNHDLPVSVPSS
;
A
#
# COMPACT_ATOMS: atom_id res chain seq x y z
N MET A 1 -3.95 23.89 -21.41
CA MET A 1 -4.45 24.14 -20.03
C MET A 1 -4.10 23.04 -19.01
N SER A 2 -3.75 21.81 -19.43
CA SER A 2 -3.38 20.67 -18.55
C SER A 2 -2.18 20.90 -17.60
N ALA A 3 -1.10 21.55 -18.05
CA ALA A 3 0.11 21.72 -17.23
C ALA A 3 -0.08 22.66 -16.01
N LEU A 4 -0.99 23.64 -16.11
CA LEU A 4 -1.28 24.58 -15.02
C LEU A 4 -2.11 23.94 -13.92
N GLN A 5 -3.15 23.16 -14.25
CA GLN A 5 -3.88 22.35 -13.27
C GLN A 5 -2.97 21.31 -12.60
N ARG A 6 -2.02 20.72 -13.33
CA ARG A 6 -1.06 19.75 -12.77
C ARG A 6 -0.09 20.38 -11.77
N ARG A 7 0.39 21.62 -12.02
CA ARG A 7 1.19 22.38 -11.04
C ARG A 7 0.38 22.82 -9.82
N PHE A 8 -0.90 23.17 -9.99
CA PHE A 8 -1.79 23.49 -8.87
C PHE A 8 -2.17 22.28 -8.04
N ALA A 9 -2.31 21.10 -8.65
CA ALA A 9 -2.40 19.84 -7.92
C ALA A 9 -1.15 19.65 -7.04
N ILE A 10 0.05 19.95 -7.55
CA ILE A 10 1.32 19.88 -6.78
C ILE A 10 1.43 20.97 -5.68
N SER A 11 0.71 22.09 -5.76
CA SER A 11 0.69 23.11 -4.70
C SER A 11 -0.47 22.99 -3.70
N GLY A 12 -1.39 22.05 -3.89
CA GLY A 12 -2.51 21.79 -2.97
C GLY A 12 -2.06 21.30 -1.58
N PRO A 13 -2.94 21.38 -0.56
CA PRO A 13 -2.61 21.04 0.82
C PRO A 13 -2.25 19.55 0.97
N TRP A 14 -0.95 19.25 0.94
CA TRP A 14 -0.38 17.89 1.14
C TRP A 14 -0.70 17.29 2.52
N LYS A 15 -1.05 18.15 3.49
CA LYS A 15 -1.43 17.76 4.85
C LYS A 15 -2.63 16.81 4.87
N ARG A 16 -3.63 17.00 4.00
CA ARG A 16 -4.83 16.15 3.98
C ARG A 16 -4.54 14.74 3.45
N PRO A 17 -3.91 14.55 2.27
CA PRO A 17 -3.49 13.24 1.81
C PRO A 17 -2.58 12.52 2.82
N LEU A 18 -1.65 13.24 3.45
CA LEU A 18 -0.77 12.66 4.47
C LEU A 18 -1.53 12.23 5.73
N ALA A 19 -2.46 13.06 6.21
CA ALA A 19 -3.26 12.71 7.37
C ALA A 19 -4.13 11.47 7.10
N ILE A 20 -4.71 11.35 5.91
CA ILE A 20 -5.50 10.18 5.52
C ILE A 20 -4.61 8.94 5.40
N SER A 21 -3.46 9.03 4.72
CA SER A 21 -2.56 7.88 4.58
C SER A 21 -2.03 7.39 5.94
N THR A 22 -1.73 8.32 6.84
CA THR A 22 -1.35 8.02 8.22
C THR A 22 -2.51 7.36 8.98
N ALA A 23 -3.72 7.92 8.91
CA ALA A 23 -4.90 7.38 9.59
C ALA A 23 -5.23 5.95 9.11
N VAL A 24 -5.20 5.71 7.79
CA VAL A 24 -5.45 4.37 7.23
C VAL A 24 -4.36 3.38 7.65
N THR A 25 -3.09 3.82 7.71
CA THR A 25 -2.00 2.99 8.21
C THR A 25 -2.19 2.60 9.67
N VAL A 26 -2.54 3.56 10.52
CA VAL A 26 -2.80 3.31 11.95
C VAL A 26 -3.97 2.37 12.12
N LEU A 27 -5.07 2.59 11.39
CA LEU A 27 -6.24 1.71 11.41
C LEU A 27 -5.87 0.28 11.01
N TYR A 28 -5.09 0.11 9.93
CA TYR A 28 -4.59 -1.19 9.51
C TYR A 28 -3.75 -1.85 10.61
N ALA A 29 -2.78 -1.13 11.18
CA ALA A 29 -1.93 -1.65 12.26
C ALA A 29 -2.76 -2.05 13.50
N SER A 30 -3.78 -1.27 13.87
CA SER A 30 -4.70 -1.60 14.97
C SER A 30 -5.52 -2.86 14.69
N CYS A 31 -6.04 -3.03 13.47
CA CYS A 31 -6.76 -4.24 13.07
C CYS A 31 -5.86 -5.48 13.12
N VAL A 32 -4.63 -5.36 12.63
CA VAL A 32 -3.63 -6.44 12.68
C VAL A 32 -3.30 -6.81 14.12
N PHE A 33 -3.08 -5.81 14.97
CA PHE A 33 -2.82 -6.03 16.39
C PHE A 33 -4.02 -6.69 17.08
N GLY A 34 -5.24 -6.23 16.81
CA GLY A 34 -6.48 -6.85 17.31
C GLY A 34 -6.62 -8.31 16.87
N TYR A 35 -6.32 -8.62 15.61
CA TYR A 35 -6.31 -10.00 15.10
C TYR A 35 -5.27 -10.85 15.83
N SER A 36 -4.07 -10.32 16.11
CA SER A 36 -3.02 -11.03 16.83
C SER A 36 -3.42 -11.49 18.25
N LEU A 37 -4.38 -10.79 18.88
CA LEU A 37 -4.85 -11.09 20.23
C LEU A 37 -5.97 -12.15 20.26
N LEU A 38 -6.54 -12.54 19.10
CA LEU A 38 -7.63 -13.50 19.05
C LEU A 38 -7.15 -14.93 19.37
N PRO A 39 -7.91 -15.72 20.17
CA PRO A 39 -7.62 -17.13 20.39
C PRO A 39 -7.66 -17.89 19.06
N GLY A 40 -6.52 -18.44 18.62
CA GLY A 40 -6.39 -19.10 17.31
C GLY A 40 -5.80 -18.23 16.20
N SER A 41 -5.35 -17.01 16.52
CA SER A 41 -4.53 -16.22 15.60
C SER A 41 -3.19 -16.91 15.32
N ASN A 42 -2.86 -17.05 14.04
CA ASN A 42 -1.52 -17.49 13.59
C ASN A 42 -0.50 -16.35 13.56
N VAL A 43 -0.87 -15.16 14.04
CA VAL A 43 0.00 -13.97 14.10
C VAL A 43 0.53 -13.84 15.51
N SER A 44 1.75 -14.33 15.71
CA SER A 44 2.53 -14.17 16.93
C SER A 44 3.42 -12.93 16.81
N ILE A 45 3.24 -11.97 17.72
CA ILE A 45 4.13 -10.82 17.84
C ILE A 45 5.28 -11.20 18.77
N SER A 46 6.42 -11.56 18.20
CA SER A 46 7.65 -11.84 18.95
C SER A 46 8.44 -10.55 19.20
N GLY A 47 8.78 -10.25 20.47
CA GLY A 47 9.63 -9.13 20.85
C GLY A 47 8.97 -8.18 21.86
N THR A 48 9.54 -6.98 22.02
CA THR A 48 8.95 -5.96 22.90
C THR A 48 7.72 -5.35 22.22
N LEU A 49 6.67 -5.07 23.00
CA LEU A 49 5.44 -4.43 22.52
C LEU A 49 5.72 -3.18 21.68
N TRP A 50 6.61 -2.33 22.18
CA TRP A 50 7.00 -1.08 21.53
C TRP A 50 7.76 -1.31 20.21
N GLY A 51 8.66 -2.30 20.17
CA GLY A 51 9.39 -2.65 18.95
C GLY A 51 8.45 -3.18 17.87
N ALA A 52 7.53 -4.07 18.25
CA ALA A 52 6.55 -4.62 17.33
C ALA A 52 5.58 -3.56 16.79
N LEU A 53 5.11 -2.66 17.65
CA LEU A 53 4.23 -1.56 17.25
C LEU A 53 4.94 -0.62 16.28
N ALA A 54 6.18 -0.21 16.58
CA ALA A 54 6.97 0.67 15.73
C ALA A 54 7.24 0.05 14.36
N LEU A 55 7.66 -1.23 14.34
CA LEU A 55 7.96 -1.96 13.10
C LEU A 55 6.70 -2.17 12.26
N SER A 56 5.59 -2.59 12.87
CA SER A 56 4.30 -2.78 12.20
C SER A 56 3.77 -1.47 11.61
N THR A 57 3.94 -0.35 12.32
CA THR A 57 3.52 0.96 11.84
C THR A 57 4.37 1.42 10.67
N ALA A 58 5.70 1.28 10.76
CA ALA A 58 6.63 1.66 9.68
C ALA A 58 6.37 0.84 8.40
N LEU A 59 6.22 -0.48 8.52
CA LEU A 59 5.96 -1.35 7.39
C LEU A 59 4.53 -1.19 6.86
N GLY A 60 3.56 -0.89 7.73
CA GLY A 60 2.21 -0.50 7.33
C GLY A 60 2.19 0.81 6.53
N LEU A 61 3.03 1.77 6.89
CA LEU A 61 3.17 3.05 6.18
C LEU A 61 3.68 2.83 4.75
N VAL A 62 4.65 1.93 4.59
CA VAL A 62 5.17 1.51 3.29
C VAL A 62 4.11 0.76 2.48
N THR A 63 3.46 -0.22 3.10
CA THR A 63 2.57 -1.14 2.39
C THR A 63 1.25 -0.48 2.02
N ILE A 64 0.66 0.28 2.95
CA ILE A 64 -0.67 0.89 2.82
C ILE A 64 -0.58 2.40 2.60
N GLY A 65 0.21 3.08 3.42
CA GLY A 65 0.28 4.55 3.43
C GLY A 65 0.79 5.14 2.12
N VAL A 66 1.85 4.57 1.54
CA VAL A 66 2.45 5.07 0.30
C VAL A 66 1.49 4.98 -0.90
N PRO A 67 0.85 3.82 -1.22
CA PRO A 67 -0.15 3.76 -2.28
C PRO A 67 -1.32 4.72 -2.10
N VAL A 68 -1.85 4.83 -0.87
CA VAL A 68 -2.97 5.73 -0.55
C VAL A 68 -2.56 7.18 -0.74
N PHE A 69 -1.35 7.55 -0.28
CA PHE A 69 -0.81 8.89 -0.48
C PHE A 69 -0.64 9.19 -1.97
N LEU A 70 0.00 8.29 -2.73
CA LEU A 70 0.24 8.46 -4.16
C LEU A 70 -1.06 8.63 -4.95
N TRP A 71 -2.07 7.83 -4.61
CA TRP A 71 -3.41 7.97 -5.20
C TRP A 71 -4.03 9.31 -4.84
N LEU A 72 -4.19 9.64 -3.56
CA LEU A 72 -4.87 10.86 -3.14
C LEU A 72 -4.14 12.14 -3.59
N ARG A 73 -2.81 12.07 -3.72
CA ARG A 73 -1.96 13.23 -3.99
C ARG A 73 -1.73 13.48 -5.48
N TYR A 74 -1.54 12.42 -6.25
CA TYR A 74 -1.13 12.49 -7.65
C TYR A 74 -2.13 11.81 -8.60
N GLU A 75 -3.23 11.28 -8.07
CA GLU A 75 -4.25 10.52 -8.81
C GLU A 75 -3.69 9.30 -9.54
N ILE A 76 -2.54 8.78 -9.08
CA ILE A 76 -1.87 7.60 -9.60
C ILE A 76 -2.55 6.36 -9.00
N ARG A 77 -3.21 5.55 -9.82
CA ARG A 77 -4.04 4.42 -9.36
C ARG A 77 -3.28 3.11 -9.30
N SER A 78 -2.24 2.93 -10.11
CA SER A 78 -1.52 1.65 -10.21
C SER A 78 -0.95 1.12 -8.88
N PRO A 79 -0.38 1.94 -7.98
CA PRO A 79 0.04 1.45 -6.66
C PRO A 79 -1.13 0.94 -5.81
N GLY A 80 -2.28 1.60 -5.90
CA GLY A 80 -3.50 1.19 -5.19
C GLY A 80 -4.06 -0.14 -5.69
N VAL A 81 -4.03 -0.37 -7.01
CA VAL A 81 -4.43 -1.65 -7.61
C VAL A 81 -3.48 -2.77 -7.19
N LEU A 82 -2.17 -2.52 -7.21
CA LEU A 82 -1.18 -3.50 -6.75
C LEU A 82 -1.38 -3.82 -5.26
N LEU A 83 -1.64 -2.81 -4.42
CA LEU A 83 -1.98 -3.02 -3.01
C LEU A 83 -3.20 -3.93 -2.85
N ALA A 84 -4.29 -3.65 -3.56
CA ALA A 84 -5.50 -4.48 -3.50
C ALA A 84 -5.23 -5.93 -3.94
N ALA A 85 -4.43 -6.12 -4.98
CA ALA A 85 -4.01 -7.44 -5.46
C ALA A 85 -3.17 -8.18 -4.42
N ILE A 86 -2.20 -7.50 -3.79
CA ILE A 86 -1.38 -8.06 -2.70
C ILE A 86 -2.26 -8.48 -1.53
N LEU A 87 -3.15 -7.61 -1.04
CA LEU A 87 -4.05 -7.92 0.07
C LEU A 87 -4.97 -9.10 -0.25
N THR A 88 -5.52 -9.15 -1.47
CA THR A 88 -6.38 -10.25 -1.92
C THR A 88 -5.61 -11.56 -2.03
N PHE A 89 -4.40 -11.52 -2.62
CA PHE A 89 -3.52 -12.68 -2.73
C PHE A 89 -3.19 -13.26 -1.36
N TRP A 90 -2.84 -12.41 -0.39
CA TRP A 90 -2.55 -12.85 0.97
C TRP A 90 -3.81 -13.36 1.69
N HIS A 91 -4.96 -12.72 1.50
CA HIS A 91 -6.23 -13.21 2.04
C HIS A 91 -6.55 -14.63 1.54
N VAL A 92 -6.37 -14.88 0.24
CA VAL A 92 -6.58 -16.20 -0.37
C VAL A 92 -5.58 -17.23 0.18
N LEU A 93 -4.29 -16.88 0.28
CA LEU A 93 -3.28 -17.79 0.85
C LEU A 93 -3.56 -18.18 2.30
N VAL A 94 -4.08 -17.25 3.10
CA VAL A 94 -4.43 -17.50 4.51
C VAL A 94 -5.67 -18.39 4.63
N TYR A 95 -6.70 -18.18 3.79
CA TYR A 95 -7.96 -18.90 3.87
C TYR A 95 -8.01 -20.21 3.06
N VAL A 96 -7.26 -20.30 1.96
CA VAL A 96 -7.19 -21.45 1.06
C VAL A 96 -5.73 -21.83 0.86
N PRO A 97 -5.05 -22.39 1.87
CA PRO A 97 -3.64 -22.73 1.80
C PRO A 97 -3.43 -23.87 0.77
N PRO A 98 -2.82 -23.60 -0.40
CA PRO A 98 -2.56 -24.64 -1.39
C PRO A 98 -1.38 -25.54 -0.99
N ILE A 99 -0.58 -25.09 0.00
CA ILE A 99 0.66 -25.72 0.44
C ILE A 99 0.63 -25.81 1.97
N GLY A 100 0.17 -26.96 2.47
CA GLY A 100 0.33 -27.48 3.84
C GLY A 100 0.40 -26.50 5.02
N SER A 101 -0.75 -26.10 5.56
CA SER A 101 -0.84 -25.42 6.87
C SER A 101 -1.57 -26.28 7.90
N GLY A 102 -1.10 -27.52 8.07
CA GLY A 102 -1.59 -28.42 9.12
C GLY A 102 -1.01 -28.14 10.51
N GLN A 103 -0.11 -27.16 10.66
CA GLN A 103 0.48 -26.79 11.95
C GLN A 103 0.54 -25.27 12.10
N GLY A 104 0.07 -24.79 13.24
CA GLY A 104 -0.25 -23.39 13.56
C GLY A 104 0.94 -22.44 13.74
N ASP A 105 1.93 -22.51 12.86
CA ASP A 105 3.01 -21.52 12.74
C ASP A 105 3.06 -21.02 11.29
N SER A 106 2.03 -20.32 10.81
CA SER A 106 2.07 -19.82 9.43
C SER A 106 2.93 -18.55 9.36
N PRO A 107 4.10 -18.56 8.69
CA PRO A 107 4.97 -17.40 8.54
C PRO A 107 4.43 -16.42 7.47
N GLY A 108 3.31 -16.74 6.81
CA GLY A 108 2.70 -15.97 5.71
C GLY A 108 2.42 -14.52 6.07
N PHE A 109 2.01 -14.24 7.31
CA PHE A 109 1.73 -12.87 7.73
C PHE A 109 3.01 -12.04 7.89
N LEU A 110 4.10 -12.64 8.43
CA LEU A 110 5.42 -12.01 8.46
C LEU A 110 5.94 -11.74 7.05
N PHE A 111 5.64 -12.61 6.07
CA PHE A 111 6.04 -12.38 4.68
C PHE A 111 5.41 -11.13 4.05
N VAL A 112 4.17 -10.77 4.39
CA VAL A 112 3.58 -9.48 3.97
C VAL A 112 4.49 -8.30 4.38
N PHE A 113 5.09 -8.37 5.55
CA PHE A 113 5.90 -7.29 6.10
C PHE A 113 7.37 -7.36 5.67
N VAL A 114 7.94 -8.57 5.54
CA VAL A 114 9.31 -8.79 5.06
C VAL A 114 9.48 -8.30 3.61
N TRP A 115 8.46 -8.46 2.78
CA TRP A 115 8.48 -8.01 1.39
C TRP A 115 8.09 -6.53 1.20
N ALA A 116 7.79 -5.79 2.28
CA ALA A 116 7.42 -4.38 2.21
C ALA A 116 8.44 -3.50 1.43
N PRO A 117 9.77 -3.69 1.55
CA PRO A 117 10.73 -2.95 0.72
C PRO A 117 10.57 -3.20 -0.78
N MET A 118 10.21 -4.44 -1.17
CA MET A 118 9.96 -4.79 -2.57
C MET A 118 8.65 -4.20 -3.07
N TYR A 119 7.61 -4.18 -2.22
CA TYR A 119 6.36 -3.49 -2.53
C TYR A 119 6.59 -1.99 -2.74
N LEU A 120 7.41 -1.35 -1.90
CA LEU A 120 7.79 0.05 -2.07
C LEU A 120 8.44 0.29 -3.43
N GLY A 121 9.40 -0.56 -3.82
CA GLY A 121 10.05 -0.51 -5.12
C GLY A 121 9.04 -0.61 -6.27
N ALA A 122 8.12 -1.58 -6.19
CA ALA A 122 7.07 -1.76 -7.19
C ALA A 122 6.10 -0.57 -7.25
N TYR A 123 5.68 -0.01 -6.11
CA TYR A 123 4.83 1.18 -6.06
C TYR A 123 5.50 2.40 -6.68
N VAL A 124 6.77 2.64 -6.36
CA VAL A 124 7.54 3.75 -6.93
C VAL A 124 7.71 3.54 -8.43
N LEU A 125 8.06 2.35 -8.88
CA LEU A 125 8.20 2.03 -10.30
C LEU A 125 6.89 2.26 -11.06
N LEU A 126 5.78 1.70 -10.56
CA LEU A 126 4.45 1.88 -11.16
C LEU A 126 4.03 3.35 -11.19
N ALA A 127 4.27 4.09 -10.11
CA ALA A 127 3.96 5.51 -10.04
C ALA A 127 4.79 6.33 -11.04
N VAL A 128 6.09 6.04 -11.16
CA VAL A 128 6.97 6.70 -12.13
C VAL A 128 6.54 6.38 -13.56
N VAL A 129 6.24 5.12 -13.87
CA VAL A 129 5.79 4.69 -15.21
C VAL A 129 4.44 5.34 -15.55
N GLU A 130 3.46 5.28 -14.67
CA GLU A 130 2.15 5.90 -14.88
C GLU A 130 2.27 7.42 -15.03
N TYR A 131 3.11 8.06 -14.22
CA TYR A 131 3.38 9.49 -14.34
C TYR A 131 4.04 9.85 -15.68
N TRP A 132 4.98 9.03 -16.14
CA TRP A 132 5.66 9.21 -17.41
C TRP A 132 4.70 9.04 -18.59
N LEU A 133 3.89 7.97 -18.63
CA LEU A 133 2.88 7.74 -19.67
C LEU A 133 1.89 8.90 -19.78
N ARG A 134 1.37 9.37 -18.63
CA ARG A 134 0.46 10.54 -18.56
C ARG A 134 1.07 11.86 -19.05
N ASN A 135 2.39 11.94 -19.22
CA ASN A 135 3.07 13.11 -19.79
C ASN A 135 3.29 12.98 -21.31
N HIS A 136 3.23 11.77 -21.88
CA HIS A 136 3.42 11.52 -23.31
C HIS A 136 2.11 11.48 -24.12
N ASP A 137 0.96 11.28 -23.47
CA ASP A 137 -0.36 11.21 -24.14
C ASP A 137 -0.97 12.56 -24.58
N LEU A 138 -0.18 13.61 -24.83
CA LEU A 138 -0.63 14.87 -25.46
C LEU A 138 0.47 15.32 -26.46
N PRO A 139 0.26 15.46 -27.79
CA PRO A 139 -0.98 15.84 -28.50
C PRO A 139 -1.30 15.02 -29.78
N VAL A 140 -2.51 14.47 -29.91
CA VAL A 140 -3.08 14.20 -31.26
C VAL A 140 -3.94 15.41 -31.63
N SER A 141 -3.33 16.37 -32.31
CA SER A 141 -4.08 17.36 -33.07
C SER A 141 -4.82 16.64 -34.19
N VAL A 142 -6.11 16.37 -33.99
CA VAL A 142 -7.00 15.96 -35.06
C VAL A 142 -7.13 17.15 -36.02
N PRO A 143 -6.70 17.06 -37.29
CA PRO A 143 -6.98 18.10 -38.26
C PRO A 143 -8.49 18.09 -38.50
N SER A 144 -9.14 19.23 -38.30
CA SER A 144 -10.51 19.45 -38.77
C SER A 144 -10.51 19.45 -40.30
N SER A 145 -11.25 18.53 -40.90
CA SER A 145 -11.73 18.59 -42.29
C SER A 145 -13.23 18.79 -42.30
#